data_AF-A0A7X3AQ83-F1
#
_entry.id   AF-A0A7X3AQ83-F1
#
_cell.length_a   1.000
_cell.length_b   1.000
_cell.length_c   1.000
_cell.angle_alpha   90.00
_cell.angle_beta   90.00
_cell.angle_gamma   90.00
#
_symmetry.space_group_name_H-M   'P 1'
#
loop_
_entity.id
_entity.type
_entity.pdbx_description
1 polymer ?
#
loop_
_entity_poly.entity_id
_entity_poly.type
_entity_poly.pdbx_seq_one_letter_code
_entity_poly.pdbx_strand_id
1 'polypeptide(L)'
;MPVPIHRYRRTELDAYLEEHADITTADLTNVPESSGELVYLPETDAFYNFTSDAGPGMFICEAGRWEGKLLVLTGGGKELTLEAAEDGRYLFRSFLPLEEAEI
;
A
#
# COMPACT_ATOMS: atom_id res chain seq x y z
N MET A 1 17.99 -0.78 16.48
CA MET A 1 16.68 -1.42 16.26
C MET A 1 15.80 -0.44 15.48
N PRO A 2 14.96 -0.91 14.54
CA PRO A 2 14.01 -0.04 13.85
C PRO A 2 13.08 0.64 14.87
N VAL A 3 12.70 1.89 14.62
CA VAL A 3 11.83 2.68 15.49
C VAL A 3 10.38 2.46 15.04
N PRO A 4 9.45 2.08 15.93
CA PRO A 4 8.04 1.96 15.57
C PRO A 4 7.49 3.32 15.11
N ILE A 5 6.79 3.32 13.99
CA ILE A 5 6.12 4.50 13.43
C ILE A 5 4.74 4.66 14.07
N HIS A 6 4.00 3.56 14.20
CA HIS A 6 2.67 3.56 14.79
C HIS A 6 2.53 2.49 15.87
N ARG A 7 1.77 2.83 16.92
CA ARG A 7 1.33 1.90 17.97
C ARG A 7 -0.19 1.90 18.00
N TYR A 8 -0.77 0.71 17.89
CA TYR A 8 -2.21 0.47 17.98
C TYR A 8 -2.49 -0.40 19.20
N ARG A 9 -3.33 0.05 20.13
CA ARG A 9 -3.76 -0.84 21.22
C ARG A 9 -4.63 -1.95 20.64
N ARG A 10 -4.56 -3.15 21.21
CA ARG A 10 -5.40 -4.27 20.77
C ARG A 10 -6.89 -3.90 20.74
N THR A 11 -7.37 -3.24 21.79
CA THR A 11 -8.78 -2.82 21.90
C THR A 11 -9.21 -1.82 20.83
N GLU A 12 -8.33 -0.90 20.46
CA GLU A 12 -8.61 0.10 19.40
C GLU A 12 -8.62 -0.57 18.03
N LEU A 13 -7.70 -1.51 17.81
CA LEU A 13 -7.62 -2.27 16.56
C LEU A 13 -8.81 -3.23 16.41
N ASP A 14 -9.21 -3.91 17.48
CA ASP A 14 -10.39 -4.79 17.50
C ASP A 14 -11.66 -4.00 17.19
N ALA A 15 -11.86 -2.83 17.80
CA ALA A 15 -13.02 -1.97 17.51
C ALA A 15 -13.06 -1.50 16.05
N TYR A 16 -11.91 -1.17 15.48
CA TYR A 16 -11.79 -0.77 14.08
C TYR A 16 -12.08 -1.93 13.12
N LEU A 17 -11.56 -3.12 13.42
CA LEU A 17 -11.81 -4.34 12.63
C LEU A 17 -13.28 -4.78 12.71
N GLU A 18 -13.90 -4.63 13.88
CA GLU A 18 -15.31 -4.93 14.08
C GLU A 18 -16.18 -3.94 13.26
N GLU A 19 -15.87 -2.65 13.31
CA GLU A 19 -16.57 -1.61 12.55
C GLU A 19 -16.52 -1.84 11.03
N HIS A 20 -15.38 -2.26 10.50
CA HIS A 20 -15.15 -2.29 9.05
C HIS A 20 -15.17 -3.68 8.41
N ALA A 21 -15.07 -4.74 9.19
CA ALA A 21 -14.94 -6.11 8.68
C ALA A 21 -15.67 -7.17 9.52
N ASP A 22 -16.31 -6.81 10.64
CA ASP A 22 -17.01 -7.74 11.54
C ASP A 22 -16.10 -8.89 12.04
N ILE A 23 -14.81 -8.56 12.26
CA ILE A 23 -13.78 -9.47 12.78
C ILE A 23 -12.98 -8.80 13.89
N THR A 24 -12.17 -9.58 14.58
CA THR A 24 -11.22 -9.11 15.61
C THR A 24 -9.80 -9.58 15.29
N THR A 25 -8.83 -9.11 16.08
CA THR A 25 -7.45 -9.61 16.05
C THR A 25 -7.34 -11.11 16.33
N ALA A 26 -8.34 -11.72 16.99
CA ALA A 26 -8.37 -13.17 17.22
C ALA A 26 -8.66 -13.97 15.93
N ASP A 27 -9.28 -13.35 14.94
CA ASP A 27 -9.65 -13.98 13.66
C ASP A 27 -8.53 -13.87 12.61
N LEU A 28 -7.47 -13.09 12.91
CA LEU A 28 -6.30 -12.92 12.04
C LEU A 28 -5.41 -14.18 12.07
N THR A 29 -5.66 -15.10 11.14
CA THR A 29 -4.99 -16.41 11.07
C THR A 29 -3.73 -16.44 10.21
N ASN A 30 -3.51 -15.42 9.37
CA ASN A 30 -2.47 -15.42 8.32
C ASN A 30 -1.64 -14.14 8.31
N VAL A 31 -1.22 -13.62 9.47
CA VAL A 31 -0.23 -12.52 9.48
C VAL A 31 1.11 -13.13 9.03
N PRO A 32 1.62 -12.81 7.83
CA PRO A 32 2.85 -13.42 7.35
C PRO A 32 4.00 -13.03 8.28
N GLU A 33 4.77 -14.00 8.79
CA GLU A 33 6.02 -13.69 9.51
C GLU A 33 7.00 -12.86 8.64
N SER A 34 6.82 -12.90 7.32
CA SER A 34 7.58 -12.16 6.31
C SER A 34 7.11 -10.72 6.08
N SER A 35 5.92 -10.30 6.53
CA SER A 35 5.54 -8.89 6.50
C SER A 35 6.09 -8.23 7.76
N GLY A 36 7.28 -7.65 7.67
CA GLY A 36 7.93 -6.93 8.78
C GLY A 36 7.19 -5.68 9.29
N GLU A 37 5.87 -5.61 9.12
CA GLU A 37 5.06 -4.39 9.20
C GLU A 37 4.11 -4.37 10.40
N LEU A 38 3.83 -5.48 11.08
CA LEU A 38 2.96 -5.45 12.26
C LEU A 38 3.39 -6.48 13.31
N VAL A 39 4.00 -6.01 14.39
CA VAL A 39 4.45 -6.86 15.51
C VAL A 39 3.56 -6.63 16.71
N TYR A 40 3.00 -7.70 17.28
CA TYR A 40 2.29 -7.67 18.56
C TYR A 40 3.27 -7.84 19.73
N LEU A 41 3.23 -6.92 20.70
CA LEU A 41 4.02 -7.01 21.94
C LEU A 41 3.09 -7.23 23.15
N PRO A 42 3.10 -8.44 23.76
CA PRO A 42 2.26 -8.77 24.91
C PRO A 42 2.47 -7.86 26.13
N GLU A 43 3.69 -7.36 26.33
CA GLU A 43 4.03 -6.50 27.48
C GLU A 43 3.27 -5.17 27.47
N THR A 44 2.81 -4.75 26.29
CA THR A 44 2.09 -3.48 26.09
C THR A 44 0.70 -3.66 25.51
N ASP A 45 0.26 -4.91 25.27
CA ASP A 45 -1.00 -5.27 24.63
C ASP A 45 -1.29 -4.42 23.37
N ALA A 46 -0.29 -4.32 22.51
CA ALA A 46 -0.31 -3.41 21.36
C ALA A 46 0.42 -3.97 20.14
N PHE A 47 -0.06 -3.56 18.98
CA PHE A 47 0.52 -3.80 17.66
C PHE A 47 1.37 -2.61 17.25
N TYR A 48 2.54 -2.89 16.68
CA TYR A 48 3.51 -1.89 16.26
C TYR A 48 3.82 -2.04 14.78
N ASN A 49 3.69 -0.93 14.06
CA ASN A 49 4.15 -0.85 12.69
C ASN A 49 5.54 -0.21 12.64
N PHE A 50 6.48 -0.88 11.98
CA PHE A 50 7.88 -0.47 11.82
C PHE A 50 8.22 -0.01 10.40
N THR A 51 7.31 -0.20 9.44
CA THR A 51 7.47 0.18 8.04
C THR A 51 6.35 1.15 7.66
N SER A 52 6.65 2.09 6.77
CA SER A 52 5.58 2.83 6.13
C SER A 52 5.05 1.93 5.01
N ASP A 53 3.77 1.59 5.05
CA ASP A 53 3.03 1.03 3.91
C ASP A 53 3.07 1.98 2.70
N ALA A 54 3.32 3.27 2.94
CA ALA A 54 3.89 4.20 1.98
C ALA A 54 5.35 3.84 1.66
N GLY A 55 5.55 2.72 0.99
CA GLY A 55 6.62 2.65 0.01
C GLY A 55 6.11 3.38 -1.22
N PRO A 56 6.51 4.64 -1.50
CA PRO A 56 6.44 5.10 -2.87
C PRO A 56 7.38 4.16 -3.64
N GLY A 57 6.81 3.08 -4.17
CA GLY A 57 7.52 2.18 -5.04
C GLY A 57 8.24 3.05 -6.05
N MET A 58 9.55 2.86 -6.18
CA MET A 58 10.32 3.65 -7.12
C MET A 58 9.86 3.27 -8.52
N PHE A 59 9.16 4.19 -9.18
CA PHE A 59 8.80 4.04 -10.58
C PHE A 59 9.83 4.77 -11.42
N ILE A 60 10.78 4.02 -11.97
CA ILE A 60 11.74 4.57 -12.93
C ILE A 60 11.05 4.59 -14.28
N CYS A 61 10.63 5.78 -14.71
CA CYS A 61 10.01 5.97 -16.02
C CYS A 61 11.01 5.72 -17.14
N GLU A 62 10.66 4.85 -18.07
CA GLU A 62 11.42 4.56 -19.29
C GLU A 62 10.78 5.22 -20.51
N ALA A 63 9.45 5.22 -20.59
CA ALA A 63 8.69 5.87 -21.64
C ALA A 63 7.34 6.43 -21.15
N GLY A 64 6.75 7.33 -21.92
CA GLY A 64 5.45 7.90 -21.62
C GLY A 64 4.67 8.26 -22.88
N ARG A 65 3.34 8.13 -22.81
CA ARG A 65 2.40 8.49 -23.88
C ARG A 65 1.16 9.17 -23.32
N TRP A 66 0.53 10.00 -24.14
CA TRP A 66 -0.75 10.62 -23.81
C TRP A 66 -1.90 9.88 -24.49
N GLU A 67 -2.94 9.58 -23.72
CA GLU A 67 -4.21 9.01 -24.17
C GLU A 67 -5.35 9.92 -23.72
N GLY A 68 -5.65 10.95 -24.53
CA GLY A 68 -6.62 11.98 -24.16
C GLY A 68 -6.18 12.79 -22.94
N LYS A 69 -6.88 12.65 -21.82
CA LYS A 69 -6.53 13.29 -20.53
C LYS A 69 -5.61 12.43 -19.66
N LEU A 70 -5.25 11.23 -20.11
CA LEU A 70 -4.44 10.29 -19.36
C LEU A 70 -2.98 10.38 -19.81
N LEU A 71 -2.08 10.48 -18.84
CA LEU A 71 -0.65 10.27 -19.00
C LEU A 71 -0.34 8.85 -18.58
N VAL A 72 0.11 8.03 -19.54
CA VAL A 72 0.49 6.64 -19.30
C VAL A 72 2.01 6.54 -19.33
N LEU A 73 2.60 6.12 -18.22
CA LEU A 73 4.04 5.96 -18.05
C LEU A 73 4.39 4.48 -17.93
N THR A 74 5.45 4.04 -18.60
CA THR A 74 5.94 2.66 -18.51
C THR A 74 7.38 2.61 -18.02
N GLY A 75 7.72 1.58 -17.26
CA GLY A 75 9.10 1.33 -16.82
C GLY A 75 9.21 0.18 -15.82
N GLY A 76 10.31 -0.58 -15.89
CA GLY A 76 10.55 -1.72 -15.01
C GLY A 76 9.44 -2.78 -15.00
N GLY A 77 8.82 -3.02 -16.17
CA GLY A 77 7.72 -3.97 -16.35
C GLY A 77 6.37 -3.53 -15.76
N LYS A 78 6.20 -2.23 -15.48
CA LYS A 78 4.98 -1.67 -14.88
C LYS A 78 4.44 -0.52 -15.72
N GLU A 79 3.14 -0.29 -15.61
CA GLU A 79 2.43 0.85 -16.17
C GLU A 79 1.79 1.68 -15.05
N LEU A 80 2.06 2.99 -15.05
CA LEU A 80 1.46 3.98 -14.18
C LEU A 80 0.56 4.90 -15.02
N THR A 81 -0.73 4.92 -14.71
CA THR A 81 -1.70 5.78 -15.39
C THR A 81 -2.10 6.92 -14.48
N LEU A 82 -1.94 8.14 -14.98
CA LEU A 82 -2.27 9.38 -14.30
C LEU A 82 -3.32 10.15 -15.11
N GLU A 83 -4.27 10.79 -14.43
CA GLU A 83 -5.23 11.70 -15.06
C GLU A 83 -4.82 13.16 -14.80
N ALA A 84 -4.72 13.96 -15.85
CA ALA A 84 -4.43 15.38 -15.73
C ALA A 84 -5.70 16.14 -15.30
N ALA A 85 -5.65 16.76 -14.12
CA ALA A 85 -6.69 17.65 -13.61
C ALA A 85 -6.55 19.08 -14.17
N GLU A 86 -7.65 19.83 -14.18
CA GLU A 86 -7.70 21.20 -14.72
C GLU A 86 -6.81 22.20 -13.97
N ASP A 87 -6.47 21.89 -12.72
CA ASP A 87 -5.59 22.70 -11.87
C ASP A 87 -4.10 22.34 -12.01
N GLY A 88 -3.76 21.50 -12.99
CA GLY A 88 -2.38 21.08 -13.27
C GLY A 88 -1.88 19.95 -12.37
N ARG A 89 -2.71 19.39 -11.50
CA ARG A 89 -2.37 18.18 -10.74
C ARG A 89 -2.51 16.93 -11.59
N TYR A 90 -1.78 15.88 -11.21
CA TYR A 90 -1.93 14.54 -11.75
C TYR A 90 -2.53 13.63 -10.68
N LEU A 91 -3.59 12.91 -11.03
CA LEU A 91 -4.28 11.99 -10.13
C LEU A 91 -3.93 10.56 -10.50
N PHE A 92 -3.53 9.75 -9.52
CA PHE A 92 -3.29 8.32 -9.71
C PHE A 92 -4.59 7.63 -10.13
N ARG A 93 -4.55 6.89 -11.25
CA ARG A 93 -5.67 6.07 -11.72
C ARG A 93 -5.40 4.58 -11.55
N SER A 94 -4.19 4.14 -11.90
CA SER A 94 -3.79 2.74 -11.75
C SER A 94 -2.27 2.59 -11.75
N PHE A 95 -1.79 1.51 -11.13
CA PHE A 95 -0.41 1.07 -11.18
C PHE A 95 -0.38 -0.46 -11.29
N LEU A 96 -0.09 -0.97 -12.49
CA LEU A 96 -0.26 -2.38 -12.83
C LEU A 96 1.01 -2.95 -13.46
N PRO A 97 1.27 -4.27 -13.35
CA PRO A 97 2.25 -4.93 -14.21
C PRO A 97 1.85 -4.75 -15.68
N LEU A 98 2.83 -4.55 -16.57
CA LEU A 98 2.60 -4.68 -18.00
C LEU A 98 2.47 -6.17 -18.30
N GLU A 99 1.33 -6.59 -18.87
CA GLU A 99 1.22 -7.94 -19.42
C GLU A 99 2.24 -8.05 -20.57
N GLU A 100 3.15 -9.03 -20.47
CA GLU A 100 3.98 -9.40 -21.61
C GLU A 100 3.03 -9.88 -22.71
N ALA A 101 3.00 -9.18 -23.84
CA ALA A 101 2.31 -9.68 -25.01
C ALA A 101 2.87 -11.07 -25.32
N GLU A 102 2.03 -12.11 -25.27
CA GLU A 102 2.40 -13.43 -25.76
C GLU A 102 2.81 -13.28 -27.23
N ILE A 103 4.11 -13.49 -27.52
CA ILE A 103 4.67 -13.53 -28.87
C ILE A 103 4.54 -14.95 -29.41
#